data_AF-A0A3D0UM93-F1
#
_entry.id   AF-A0A3D0UM93-F1
#
_cell.length_a   1.000
_cell.length_b   1.000
_cell.length_c   1.000
_cell.angle_alpha   90.00
_cell.angle_beta   90.00
_cell.angle_gamma   90.00
#
_symmetry.space_group_name_H-M   'P 1'
#
loop_
_entity.id
_entity.type
_entity.pdbx_description
1 polymer ?
#
loop_
_entity_poly.entity_id
_entity_poly.type
_entity_poly.pdbx_seq_one_letter_code
_entity_poly.pdbx_strand_id
1 'polypeptide(L)'
;MFRLRKLSRLQRFLAAGLILALLSVGALGTVAAQSSPLHPTFPFLDADGQSVLESGQPVSTMETCGACHDTAFISEHSFHTDVGLSEMMPPGQTSSGRPWDTSPGLFGRWNPLTYRFLSPEGDERIDMTTAEWVSTFGVRHAGGGPAEIGQNGQPLTDLPVYKGDPETHIVDPGTGELIPWDWEESGTVEMNCFLCHTQEPNNDARIVALHDGQFRWANTATLLGTGIVDQVGDQWTWNETAFDDEGSLLENAITIQGPTSSNCAQCHGLVHVESETPLALSGCTPEQWSTITTGQIVSPQRISDSGMNI
;
A
#
# COMPACT_ATOMS: atom_id res chain seq x y z
N MET A 1 -6.35 51.63 55.38
CA MET A 1 -6.97 50.37 55.85
C MET A 1 -6.80 49.33 54.76
N PHE A 2 -5.85 48.39 54.90
CA PHE A 2 -5.95 47.03 54.36
C PHE A 2 -4.92 46.19 55.11
N ARG A 3 -5.41 45.31 56.00
CA ARG A 3 -4.59 44.39 56.80
C ARG A 3 -4.19 43.21 55.91
N LEU A 4 -2.89 42.94 55.79
CA LEU A 4 -2.41 41.64 55.31
C LEU A 4 -2.81 40.56 56.32
N ARG A 5 -3.64 39.60 55.88
CA ARG A 5 -3.93 38.38 56.64
C ARG A 5 -2.76 37.41 56.48
N LYS A 6 -2.20 36.98 57.61
CA LYS A 6 -1.24 35.87 57.70
C LYS A 6 -1.92 34.58 57.23
N LEU A 7 -1.36 33.96 56.19
CA LEU A 7 -1.69 32.59 55.77
C LEU A 7 -1.27 31.61 56.88
N SER A 8 -2.14 30.66 57.20
CA SER A 8 -1.94 29.67 58.26
C SER A 8 -0.98 28.56 57.80
N ARG A 9 -0.30 27.92 58.76
CA ARG A 9 0.70 26.85 58.52
C ARG A 9 0.15 25.59 57.82
N LEU A 10 -1.15 25.49 57.59
CA LEU A 10 -1.80 24.33 56.96
C LEU A 10 -1.72 24.35 55.42
N GLN A 11 -1.49 25.53 54.79
CA GLN A 11 -1.40 25.65 53.32
C GLN A 11 0.01 25.40 52.75
N ARG A 12 1.02 25.14 53.59
CA ARG A 12 2.39 24.88 53.12
C ARG A 12 2.70 23.41 52.85
N PHE A 13 1.84 22.48 53.28
CA PHE A 13 2.06 21.03 53.07
C PHE A 13 1.39 20.47 51.80
N LEU A 14 0.51 21.23 51.16
CA LEU A 14 -0.11 20.83 49.88
C LEU A 14 0.68 21.28 48.64
N ALA A 15 1.67 22.16 48.79
CA ALA A 15 2.50 22.63 47.67
C ALA A 15 3.83 21.88 47.50
N ALA A 16 4.21 21.02 48.46
CA ALA A 16 5.43 20.22 48.39
C ALA A 16 5.20 18.76 47.94
N GLY A 17 3.94 18.31 47.87
CA GLY A 17 3.58 16.97 47.39
C GLY A 17 3.25 16.87 45.89
N LEU A 18 3.12 18.00 45.19
CA LEU A 18 2.71 18.05 43.78
C LEU A 18 3.87 18.30 42.80
N ILE A 19 5.12 18.27 43.27
CA ILE A 19 6.31 18.50 42.42
C ILE A 19 7.14 17.20 42.24
N LEU A 20 6.78 16.10 42.91
CA LEU A 20 7.53 14.84 42.84
C LEU A 20 6.72 13.67 42.25
N ALA A 21 5.86 13.94 41.26
CA ALA A 21 5.10 12.91 40.53
C ALA A 21 5.05 13.15 39.01
N LEU A 22 6.03 13.87 38.45
CA LEU A 22 6.08 14.24 37.03
C LEU A 22 7.39 13.84 36.32
N LEU A 23 8.15 12.88 36.85
CA LEU A 23 9.43 12.45 36.26
C LEU A 23 9.54 10.94 36.00
N SER A 24 8.43 10.26 35.75
CA SER A 24 8.44 8.86 35.31
C SER A 24 7.58 8.67 34.06
N VAL A 25 7.81 9.51 33.05
CA VAL A 25 7.48 9.22 31.65
C VAL A 25 8.81 9.25 30.90
N GLY A 26 9.36 8.07 30.62
CA GLY A 26 10.65 7.90 29.96
C GLY A 26 11.21 6.53 30.35
N ALA A 27 11.33 5.54 29.50
CA ALA A 27 10.99 5.42 28.09
C ALA A 27 10.19 4.12 27.94
N LEU A 28 9.02 4.19 27.32
CA LEU A 28 8.57 3.04 26.53
C LEU A 28 9.63 2.93 25.45
N GLY A 29 10.56 2.00 25.62
CA GLY A 29 11.52 1.70 24.58
C GLY A 29 10.71 1.42 23.32
N THR A 30 10.87 2.27 22.32
CA THR A 30 10.68 1.85 20.94
C THR A 30 11.47 0.56 20.83
N VAL A 31 10.78 -0.57 20.69
CA VAL A 31 11.44 -1.80 20.28
C VAL A 31 12.11 -1.42 18.98
N ALA A 32 13.43 -1.26 19.00
CA ALA A 32 14.17 -0.94 17.81
C ALA A 32 13.84 -2.06 16.83
N ALA A 33 13.21 -1.71 15.70
CA ALA A 33 12.96 -2.67 14.65
C ALA A 33 14.29 -3.32 14.34
N GLN A 34 14.34 -4.64 14.50
CA GLN A 34 15.49 -5.38 14.06
C GLN A 34 15.38 -5.43 12.54
N SER A 35 16.16 -4.58 11.86
CA SER A 35 16.48 -4.82 10.45
C SER A 35 16.86 -6.29 10.32
N SER A 36 16.30 -6.97 9.33
CA SER A 36 16.50 -8.41 9.21
C SER A 36 18.00 -8.69 9.19
N PRO A 37 18.55 -9.50 10.12
CA PRO A 37 19.99 -9.79 10.16
C PRO A 37 20.48 -10.59 8.94
N LEU A 38 19.57 -10.87 7.99
CA LEU A 38 19.80 -11.61 6.76
C LEU A 38 19.86 -10.70 5.51
N HIS A 39 19.43 -9.44 5.59
CA HIS A 39 19.55 -8.53 4.43
C HIS A 39 20.95 -7.92 4.39
N PRO A 40 21.73 -8.15 3.31
CA PRO A 40 22.96 -7.39 3.08
C PRO A 40 22.62 -5.94 2.70
N THR A 41 23.64 -5.11 2.49
CA THR A 41 23.47 -3.91 1.67
C THR A 41 23.26 -4.30 0.20
N PHE A 42 22.50 -3.50 -0.54
CA PHE A 42 22.18 -3.76 -1.94
C PHE A 42 21.86 -2.46 -2.67
N PRO A 43 22.09 -2.38 -3.99
CA PRO A 43 21.69 -1.23 -4.79
C PRO A 43 20.17 -1.22 -4.99
N PHE A 44 19.62 -0.03 -5.19
CA PHE A 44 18.29 0.10 -5.79
C PHE A 44 18.44 0.20 -7.30
N LEU A 45 17.68 -0.62 -8.00
CA LEU A 45 17.69 -0.74 -9.46
C LEU A 45 16.34 -0.27 -10.02
N ASP A 46 16.36 0.34 -11.21
CA ASP A 46 15.17 0.57 -12.01
C ASP A 46 14.76 -0.68 -12.81
N ALA A 47 13.71 -0.55 -13.63
CA ALA A 47 13.16 -1.66 -14.41
C ALA A 47 14.12 -2.19 -15.51
N ASP A 48 15.15 -1.43 -15.88
CA ASP A 48 16.19 -1.87 -16.82
C ASP A 48 17.39 -2.51 -16.10
N GLY A 49 17.31 -2.66 -14.77
CA GLY A 49 18.38 -3.18 -13.92
C GLY A 49 19.52 -2.18 -13.68
N GLN A 50 19.32 -0.89 -13.99
CA GLN A 50 20.30 0.17 -13.80
C GLN A 50 20.14 0.80 -12.42
N SER A 51 21.25 1.21 -11.80
CA SER A 51 21.20 1.94 -10.53
C SER A 51 20.32 3.18 -10.63
N VAL A 52 19.39 3.35 -9.67
CA VAL A 52 18.48 4.50 -9.62
C VAL A 52 19.21 5.84 -9.44
N LEU A 53 20.43 5.82 -8.88
CA LEU A 53 21.27 7.01 -8.79
C LEU A 53 21.79 7.48 -10.14
N GLU A 54 22.00 6.55 -11.07
CA GLU A 54 22.49 6.85 -12.42
C GLU A 54 21.35 7.21 -13.36
N SER A 55 20.24 6.49 -13.29
CA SER A 55 19.10 6.68 -14.21
C SER A 55 18.12 7.75 -13.75
N GLY A 56 18.01 7.99 -12.45
CA GLY A 56 16.98 8.84 -11.85
C GLY A 56 15.56 8.27 -11.98
N GLN A 57 15.42 7.02 -12.45
CA GLN A 57 14.13 6.37 -12.69
C GLN A 57 13.54 5.81 -11.37
N PRO A 58 12.24 5.44 -11.36
CA PRO A 58 11.65 4.75 -10.22
C PRO A 58 12.37 3.44 -9.93
N VAL A 59 12.38 3.03 -8.65
CA VAL A 59 12.90 1.72 -8.26
C VAL A 59 11.95 0.62 -8.76
N SER A 60 12.52 -0.40 -9.38
CA SER A 60 11.89 -1.69 -9.63
C SER A 60 12.13 -2.58 -8.43
N THR A 61 11.06 -2.98 -7.75
CA THR A 61 11.13 -3.97 -6.67
C THR A 61 11.39 -5.36 -7.23
N MET A 62 10.99 -5.61 -8.48
CA MET A 62 11.21 -6.88 -9.16
C MET A 62 12.70 -7.10 -9.49
N GLU A 63 13.40 -6.08 -9.98
CA GLU A 63 14.84 -6.14 -10.26
C GLU A 63 15.68 -6.01 -8.99
N THR A 64 15.36 -5.04 -8.12
CA THR A 64 16.11 -4.79 -6.88
C THR A 64 16.10 -6.00 -5.96
N CYS A 65 14.91 -6.55 -5.66
CA CYS A 65 14.81 -7.73 -4.80
C CYS A 65 15.13 -9.03 -5.57
N GLY A 66 14.99 -9.01 -6.91
CA GLY A 66 15.28 -10.12 -7.82
C GLY A 66 16.72 -10.61 -7.78
N ALA A 67 17.64 -9.73 -7.40
CA ALA A 67 19.05 -10.08 -7.23
C ALA A 67 19.29 -11.17 -6.16
N CYS A 68 18.39 -11.32 -5.19
CA CYS A 68 18.52 -12.27 -4.08
C CYS A 68 17.28 -13.17 -3.88
N HIS A 69 16.13 -12.79 -4.40
CA HIS A 69 14.87 -13.51 -4.31
C HIS A 69 14.33 -13.83 -5.70
N ASP A 70 13.63 -14.96 -5.85
CA ASP A 70 12.91 -15.27 -7.08
C ASP A 70 11.60 -14.46 -7.12
N THR A 71 11.72 -13.17 -7.44
CA THR A 71 10.61 -12.21 -7.43
C THR A 71 9.54 -12.59 -8.44
N ALA A 72 9.94 -13.10 -9.61
CA ALA A 72 9.02 -13.64 -10.62
C ALA A 72 8.17 -14.78 -10.04
N PHE A 73 8.78 -15.80 -9.45
CA PHE A 73 8.04 -16.89 -8.81
C PHE A 73 7.12 -16.38 -7.70
N ILE A 74 7.59 -15.48 -6.84
CA ILE A 74 6.79 -14.91 -5.74
C ILE A 74 5.56 -14.17 -6.30
N SER A 75 5.74 -13.34 -7.32
CA SER A 75 4.65 -12.57 -7.93
C SER A 75 3.66 -13.49 -8.64
N GLU A 76 4.11 -14.43 -9.46
CA GLU A 76 3.25 -15.35 -10.22
C GLU A 76 2.44 -16.32 -9.33
N HIS A 77 2.93 -16.61 -8.11
CA HIS A 77 2.31 -17.57 -7.19
C HIS A 77 1.62 -16.90 -5.99
N SER A 78 1.36 -15.60 -6.09
CA SER A 78 0.68 -14.83 -5.03
C SER A 78 -0.74 -14.45 -5.45
N PHE A 79 -1.73 -14.80 -4.64
CA PHE A 79 -3.08 -14.26 -4.85
C PHE A 79 -3.16 -12.74 -4.60
N HIS A 80 -2.20 -12.17 -3.84
CA HIS A 80 -2.18 -10.72 -3.58
C HIS A 80 -1.76 -9.91 -4.80
N THR A 81 -1.14 -10.54 -5.80
CA THR A 81 -0.83 -9.96 -7.11
C THR A 81 -1.90 -10.36 -8.14
N ASP A 82 -2.31 -11.64 -8.20
CA ASP A 82 -3.26 -12.12 -9.20
C ASP A 82 -4.66 -11.52 -9.06
N VAL A 83 -5.20 -11.53 -7.83
CA VAL A 83 -6.54 -11.05 -7.44
C VAL A 83 -7.68 -11.38 -8.42
N GLY A 84 -7.60 -12.52 -9.12
CA GLY A 84 -8.61 -13.02 -10.04
C GLY A 84 -8.27 -12.91 -11.53
N LEU A 85 -7.11 -12.36 -11.92
CA LEU A 85 -6.71 -12.26 -13.33
C LEU A 85 -6.58 -13.65 -14.00
N SER A 86 -5.94 -14.62 -13.33
CA SER A 86 -5.78 -15.98 -13.87
C SER A 86 -7.09 -16.78 -13.93
N GLU A 87 -8.13 -16.31 -13.23
CA GLU A 87 -9.45 -16.95 -13.14
C GLU A 87 -10.51 -16.23 -13.99
N MET A 88 -10.09 -15.43 -14.98
CA MET A 88 -11.01 -14.73 -15.87
C MET A 88 -11.88 -15.70 -16.68
N MET A 89 -13.15 -15.34 -16.80
CA MET A 89 -14.22 -16.08 -17.45
C MET A 89 -15.08 -15.11 -18.28
N PRO A 90 -15.82 -15.61 -19.27
CA PRO A 90 -16.80 -14.78 -19.96
C PRO A 90 -17.84 -14.20 -18.97
N PRO A 91 -18.35 -12.99 -19.21
CA PRO A 91 -19.33 -12.36 -18.33
C PRO A 91 -20.52 -13.28 -18.02
N GLY A 92 -20.89 -13.37 -16.75
CA GLY A 92 -22.00 -14.24 -16.30
C GLY A 92 -21.66 -15.72 -16.10
N GLN A 93 -20.42 -16.15 -16.38
CA GLN A 93 -19.99 -17.54 -16.16
C GLN A 93 -19.26 -17.78 -14.84
N THR A 94 -19.08 -16.74 -14.03
CA THR A 94 -18.53 -16.88 -12.67
C THR A 94 -19.55 -17.53 -11.73
N SER A 95 -19.09 -17.94 -10.54
CA SER A 95 -19.94 -18.56 -9.51
C SER A 95 -21.05 -17.63 -8.97
N SER A 96 -20.95 -16.31 -9.18
CA SER A 96 -21.99 -15.36 -8.80
C SER A 96 -23.20 -15.38 -9.74
N GLY A 97 -23.00 -15.83 -10.99
CA GLY A 97 -23.99 -15.79 -12.06
C GLY A 97 -24.40 -14.39 -12.52
N ARG A 98 -23.70 -13.33 -12.06
CA ARG A 98 -24.02 -11.95 -12.45
C ARG A 98 -23.53 -11.68 -13.87
N PRO A 99 -24.37 -11.12 -14.77
CA PRO A 99 -24.03 -10.96 -16.19
C PRO A 99 -22.76 -10.15 -16.49
N TRP A 100 -22.24 -9.40 -15.53
CA TRP A 100 -21.09 -8.51 -15.67
C TRP A 100 -19.87 -8.95 -14.85
N ASP A 101 -19.98 -10.00 -14.03
CA ASP A 101 -18.80 -10.54 -13.34
C ASP A 101 -18.00 -11.40 -14.32
N THR A 102 -16.70 -11.12 -14.43
CA THR A 102 -15.73 -11.82 -15.29
C THR A 102 -14.70 -12.62 -14.51
N SER A 103 -14.63 -12.49 -13.18
CA SER A 103 -13.77 -13.33 -12.33
C SER A 103 -14.33 -13.43 -10.91
N PRO A 104 -14.00 -14.47 -10.12
CA PRO A 104 -14.34 -14.53 -8.70
C PRO A 104 -13.57 -13.52 -7.82
N GLY A 105 -12.44 -12.98 -8.32
CA GLY A 105 -11.51 -12.13 -7.57
C GLY A 105 -11.85 -10.64 -7.58
N LEU A 106 -11.00 -9.81 -6.96
CA LEU A 106 -11.19 -8.35 -6.91
C LEU A 106 -11.09 -7.71 -8.30
N PHE A 107 -10.25 -8.27 -9.17
CA PHE A 107 -10.21 -7.92 -10.58
C PHE A 107 -11.26 -8.76 -11.31
N GLY A 108 -12.30 -8.12 -11.85
CA GLY A 108 -13.37 -8.76 -12.60
C GLY A 108 -14.69 -9.05 -11.85
N ARG A 109 -14.76 -8.81 -10.53
CA ARG A 109 -16.03 -8.90 -9.77
C ARG A 109 -16.61 -7.53 -9.47
N TRP A 110 -17.92 -7.39 -9.63
CA TRP A 110 -18.63 -6.18 -9.20
C TRP A 110 -18.50 -5.94 -7.71
N ASN A 111 -18.22 -4.68 -7.38
CA ASN A 111 -17.99 -4.25 -6.02
C ASN A 111 -19.24 -3.58 -5.42
N PRO A 112 -19.85 -4.13 -4.35
CA PRO A 112 -21.08 -3.60 -3.77
C PRO A 112 -20.96 -2.27 -3.04
N LEU A 113 -19.74 -1.83 -2.71
CA LEU A 113 -19.53 -0.59 -1.97
C LEU A 113 -19.24 0.58 -2.89
N THR A 114 -18.42 0.39 -3.93
CA THR A 114 -18.18 1.44 -4.94
C THR A 114 -19.21 1.42 -6.06
N TYR A 115 -20.01 0.36 -6.16
CA TYR A 115 -20.93 0.09 -7.27
C TYR A 115 -20.23 0.02 -8.64
N ARG A 116 -18.92 -0.25 -8.66
CA ARG A 116 -18.12 -0.37 -9.88
C ARG A 116 -17.91 -1.84 -10.28
N PHE A 117 -17.84 -2.13 -11.57
CA PHE A 117 -17.31 -3.38 -12.12
C PHE A 117 -16.31 -3.09 -13.24
N LEU A 118 -15.35 -4.00 -13.44
CA LEU A 118 -14.44 -3.96 -14.57
C LEU A 118 -15.23 -4.30 -15.84
N SER A 119 -15.32 -3.36 -16.78
CA SER A 119 -16.08 -3.59 -18.01
C SER A 119 -15.37 -4.62 -18.89
N PRO A 120 -16.08 -5.65 -19.37
CA PRO A 120 -15.53 -6.58 -20.36
C PRO A 120 -15.37 -5.89 -21.72
N GLU A 121 -14.52 -6.49 -22.57
CA GLU A 121 -14.41 -6.08 -23.96
C GLU A 121 -15.78 -6.10 -24.65
N GLY A 122 -16.09 -5.03 -25.39
CA GLY A 122 -17.33 -4.92 -26.17
C GLY A 122 -18.57 -4.54 -25.35
N ASP A 123 -18.42 -4.19 -24.07
CA ASP A 123 -19.53 -3.67 -23.26
C ASP A 123 -20.11 -2.38 -23.88
N GLU A 124 -21.44 -2.26 -23.93
CA GLU A 124 -22.12 -1.11 -24.52
C GLU A 124 -21.88 0.18 -23.71
N ARG A 125 -21.57 0.02 -22.42
CA ARG A 125 -21.27 1.11 -21.51
C ARG A 125 -20.10 0.75 -20.62
N ILE A 126 -18.96 1.41 -20.86
CA ILE A 126 -17.80 1.28 -19.99
C ILE A 126 -18.11 1.92 -18.63
N ASP A 127 -18.03 1.10 -17.58
CA ASP A 127 -18.06 1.54 -16.19
C ASP A 127 -16.63 1.80 -15.71
N MET A 128 -15.76 0.79 -15.75
CA MET A 128 -14.37 0.91 -15.30
C MET A 128 -13.43 0.16 -16.24
N THR A 129 -12.40 0.88 -16.67
CA THR A 129 -11.28 0.35 -17.46
C THR A 129 -10.19 -0.27 -16.58
N THR A 130 -9.21 -0.94 -17.17
CA THR A 130 -8.07 -1.50 -16.42
C THR A 130 -7.26 -0.40 -15.73
N ALA A 131 -7.00 0.73 -16.41
CA ALA A 131 -6.30 1.88 -15.82
C ALA A 131 -7.07 2.48 -14.63
N GLU A 132 -8.41 2.60 -14.74
CA GLU A 132 -9.24 3.04 -13.61
C GLU A 132 -9.27 2.02 -12.48
N TRP A 133 -9.22 0.72 -12.78
CA TRP A 133 -9.12 -0.31 -11.75
C TRP A 133 -7.82 -0.17 -10.97
N VAL A 134 -6.67 0.01 -11.65
CA VAL A 134 -5.37 0.25 -10.98
C VAL A 134 -5.45 1.52 -10.13
N SER A 135 -6.00 2.60 -10.67
CA SER A 135 -6.14 3.88 -9.96
C SER A 135 -7.07 3.80 -8.74
N THR A 136 -8.14 2.98 -8.81
CA THR A 136 -9.21 2.96 -7.79
C THR A 136 -9.01 1.84 -6.77
N PHE A 137 -8.71 0.64 -7.24
CA PHE A 137 -8.58 -0.58 -6.44
C PHE A 137 -7.13 -0.97 -6.16
N GLY A 138 -6.14 -0.37 -6.85
CA GLY A 138 -4.71 -0.54 -6.56
C GLY A 138 -4.33 -0.24 -5.11
N VAL A 139 -5.09 0.63 -4.43
CA VAL A 139 -4.92 0.94 -3.00
C VAL A 139 -5.17 -0.27 -2.08
N ARG A 140 -5.80 -1.33 -2.59
CA ARG A 140 -6.09 -2.59 -1.89
C ARG A 140 -5.36 -3.79 -2.50
N HIS A 141 -4.40 -3.54 -3.38
CA HIS A 141 -3.68 -4.54 -4.15
C HIS A 141 -2.18 -4.34 -4.01
N ALA A 142 -1.39 -5.41 -4.09
CA ALA A 142 0.05 -5.34 -3.84
C ALA A 142 0.86 -4.85 -5.07
N GLY A 143 0.22 -4.63 -6.22
CA GLY A 143 0.91 -4.56 -7.51
C GLY A 143 1.08 -5.96 -8.13
N GLY A 144 1.58 -6.04 -9.35
CA GLY A 144 1.63 -7.29 -10.13
C GLY A 144 0.33 -7.60 -10.86
N GLY A 145 0.26 -8.81 -11.43
CA GLY A 145 -0.97 -9.33 -12.05
C GLY A 145 -1.67 -8.31 -12.95
N PRO A 146 -2.92 -7.91 -12.66
CA PRO A 146 -3.71 -7.00 -13.51
C PRO A 146 -3.19 -5.55 -13.55
N ALA A 147 -2.19 -5.21 -12.75
CA ALA A 147 -1.51 -3.92 -12.83
C ALA A 147 -0.27 -3.92 -13.75
N GLU A 148 0.10 -5.08 -14.31
CA GLU A 148 1.22 -5.25 -15.24
C GLU A 148 0.82 -6.00 -16.52
N ILE A 149 -0.12 -6.94 -16.41
CA ILE A 149 -0.50 -7.91 -17.44
C ILE A 149 -1.98 -7.72 -17.78
N GLY A 150 -2.28 -7.64 -19.08
CA GLY A 150 -3.64 -7.63 -19.61
C GLY A 150 -4.34 -8.98 -19.51
N GLN A 151 -5.64 -9.00 -19.75
CA GLN A 151 -6.49 -10.20 -19.65
C GLN A 151 -6.08 -11.32 -20.62
N ASN A 152 -5.35 -10.98 -21.68
CA ASN A 152 -4.81 -11.94 -22.65
C ASN A 152 -3.41 -12.49 -22.29
N GLY A 153 -2.84 -12.08 -21.16
CA GLY A 153 -1.52 -12.49 -20.69
C GLY A 153 -0.34 -11.68 -21.24
N GLN A 154 -0.58 -10.64 -22.05
CA GLN A 154 0.47 -9.73 -22.53
C GLN A 154 0.72 -8.59 -21.54
N PRO A 155 1.94 -8.02 -21.49
CA PRO A 155 2.18 -6.78 -20.74
C PRO A 155 1.24 -5.65 -21.20
N LEU A 156 0.74 -4.86 -20.25
CA LEU A 156 -0.16 -3.73 -20.55
C LEU A 156 0.50 -2.70 -21.48
N THR A 157 1.80 -2.49 -21.33
CA THR A 157 2.62 -1.61 -22.18
C THR A 157 2.71 -2.08 -23.63
N ASP A 158 2.49 -3.37 -23.89
CA ASP A 158 2.62 -3.99 -25.21
C ASP A 158 1.26 -4.15 -25.91
N LEU A 159 0.16 -3.76 -25.26
CA LEU A 159 -1.18 -3.93 -25.81
C LEU A 159 -1.41 -2.97 -27.00
N PRO A 160 -1.85 -3.49 -28.16
CA PRO A 160 -2.27 -2.64 -29.26
C PRO A 160 -3.53 -1.86 -28.90
N VAL A 161 -3.52 -0.55 -29.10
CA VAL A 161 -4.66 0.32 -28.81
C VAL A 161 -5.78 0.10 -29.82
N TYR A 162 -6.92 -0.43 -29.35
CA TYR A 162 -8.14 -0.56 -30.14
C TYR A 162 -9.25 0.33 -29.61
N LYS A 163 -9.93 1.07 -30.50
CA LYS A 163 -11.02 1.95 -30.08
C LYS A 163 -12.09 1.18 -29.31
N GLY A 164 -12.38 1.62 -28.09
CA GLY A 164 -13.43 1.00 -27.26
C GLY A 164 -12.93 -0.07 -26.30
N ASP A 165 -11.64 -0.43 -26.36
CA ASP A 165 -11.05 -1.46 -25.53
C ASP A 165 -10.78 -0.94 -24.10
N PRO A 166 -11.39 -1.53 -23.05
CA PRO A 166 -11.21 -1.13 -21.67
C PRO A 166 -9.80 -1.36 -21.11
N GLU A 167 -8.94 -2.14 -21.78
CA GLU A 167 -7.55 -2.35 -21.32
C GLU A 167 -6.60 -1.26 -21.80
N THR A 168 -6.97 -0.53 -22.87
CA THR A 168 -6.11 0.48 -23.52
C THR A 168 -6.71 1.88 -23.52
N HIS A 169 -7.81 2.07 -22.79
CA HIS A 169 -8.51 3.34 -22.68
C HIS A 169 -8.86 3.67 -21.23
N ILE A 170 -9.25 4.92 -20.99
CA ILE A 170 -9.82 5.43 -19.75
C ILE A 170 -11.04 6.30 -20.06
N VAL A 171 -12.00 6.35 -19.13
CA VAL A 171 -13.10 7.32 -19.21
C VAL A 171 -12.61 8.69 -18.73
N ASP A 172 -12.62 9.69 -19.62
CA ASP A 172 -12.30 11.06 -19.26
C ASP A 172 -13.34 11.60 -18.26
N PRO A 173 -12.95 12.05 -17.06
CA PRO A 173 -13.90 12.43 -16.02
C PRO A 173 -14.67 13.72 -16.32
N GLY A 174 -14.16 14.58 -17.22
CA GLY A 174 -14.79 15.86 -17.56
C GLY A 174 -15.86 15.73 -18.65
N THR A 175 -15.65 14.84 -19.61
CA THR A 175 -16.46 14.65 -20.81
C THR A 175 -17.27 13.36 -20.79
N GLY A 176 -16.80 12.35 -20.05
CA GLY A 176 -17.33 10.98 -20.06
C GLY A 176 -16.97 10.20 -21.33
N GLU A 177 -16.11 10.75 -22.20
CA GLU A 177 -15.65 10.07 -23.39
C GLU A 177 -14.56 9.05 -23.05
N LEU A 178 -14.54 7.95 -23.78
CA LEU A 178 -13.48 6.96 -23.68
C LEU A 178 -12.29 7.42 -24.54
N ILE A 179 -11.16 7.71 -23.89
CA ILE A 179 -9.92 8.18 -24.52
C ILE A 179 -8.79 7.16 -24.33
N PRO A 180 -7.80 7.07 -25.24
CA PRO A 180 -6.66 6.17 -25.06
C PRO A 180 -5.93 6.45 -23.75
N TRP A 181 -5.52 5.38 -23.05
CA TRP A 181 -4.61 5.44 -21.91
C TRP A 181 -3.19 5.13 -22.39
N ASP A 182 -2.22 5.93 -21.97
CA ASP A 182 -0.82 5.73 -22.34
C ASP A 182 -0.08 4.94 -21.25
N TRP A 183 0.02 3.63 -21.45
CA TRP A 183 0.76 2.74 -20.55
C TRP A 183 2.28 2.98 -20.56
N GLU A 184 2.84 3.53 -21.64
CA GLU A 184 4.25 3.92 -21.67
C GLU A 184 4.49 5.14 -20.76
N GLU A 185 3.56 6.12 -20.80
CA GLU A 185 3.63 7.31 -19.96
C GLU A 185 3.33 7.02 -18.48
N SER A 186 2.32 6.21 -18.16
CA SER A 186 1.99 5.88 -16.76
C SER A 186 2.96 4.86 -16.16
N GLY A 187 3.48 3.96 -17.01
CA GLY A 187 4.04 2.68 -16.60
C GLY A 187 2.99 1.77 -15.96
N THR A 188 3.47 0.72 -15.29
CA THR A 188 2.69 -0.30 -14.57
C THR A 188 3.03 -0.29 -13.08
N VAL A 189 2.33 -1.09 -12.27
CA VAL A 189 2.63 -1.24 -10.84
C VAL A 189 3.16 -2.64 -10.57
N GLU A 190 4.47 -2.76 -10.43
CA GLU A 190 5.13 -4.00 -9.97
C GLU A 190 4.66 -4.43 -8.58
N MET A 191 4.79 -5.73 -8.26
CA MET A 191 4.59 -6.21 -6.89
C MET A 191 5.49 -5.45 -5.92
N ASN A 192 4.86 -4.68 -5.03
CA ASN A 192 5.52 -3.75 -4.12
C ASN A 192 5.96 -4.46 -2.84
N CYS A 193 7.20 -4.93 -2.84
CA CYS A 193 7.83 -5.57 -1.69
C CYS A 193 7.83 -4.66 -0.45
N PHE A 194 7.94 -3.35 -0.61
CA PHE A 194 8.07 -2.40 0.50
C PHE A 194 6.81 -2.31 1.36
N LEU A 195 5.62 -2.50 0.79
CA LEU A 195 4.36 -2.51 1.55
C LEU A 195 4.39 -3.50 2.73
N CYS A 196 4.99 -4.67 2.49
CA CYS A 196 5.07 -5.76 3.46
C CYS A 196 6.39 -5.76 4.22
N HIS A 197 7.48 -5.42 3.55
CA HIS A 197 8.82 -5.61 4.09
C HIS A 197 9.47 -4.35 4.64
N THR A 198 8.78 -3.22 4.73
CA THR A 198 9.27 -2.05 5.47
C THR A 198 8.45 -1.83 6.74
N GLN A 199 9.04 -1.14 7.72
CA GLN A 199 8.37 -0.88 8.99
C GLN A 199 7.21 0.11 8.85
N GLU A 200 7.46 1.22 8.16
CA GLU A 200 6.51 2.31 7.99
C GLU A 200 6.44 2.68 6.50
N PRO A 201 5.86 1.81 5.64
CA PRO A 201 5.68 2.14 4.24
C PRO A 201 4.78 3.37 4.11
N ASN A 202 5.20 4.34 3.30
CA ASN A 202 4.39 5.52 3.01
C ASN A 202 3.27 5.19 2.01
N ASN A 203 2.24 4.52 2.50
CA ASN A 203 1.12 4.08 1.68
C ASN A 203 0.26 5.27 1.21
N ASP A 204 0.23 6.39 1.96
CA ASP A 204 -0.48 7.60 1.53
C ASP A 204 0.14 8.18 0.25
N ALA A 205 1.47 8.30 0.18
CA ALA A 205 2.16 8.74 -1.02
C ALA A 205 1.98 7.77 -2.20
N ARG A 206 2.00 6.46 -1.92
CA ARG A 206 1.67 5.45 -2.93
C ARG A 206 0.25 5.60 -3.47
N ILE A 207 -0.74 5.85 -2.60
CA ILE A 207 -2.14 6.06 -2.99
C ILE A 207 -2.27 7.29 -3.90
N VAL A 208 -1.57 8.38 -3.59
CA VAL A 208 -1.53 9.57 -4.46
C VAL A 208 -0.97 9.22 -5.84
N ALA A 209 0.17 8.52 -5.90
CA ALA A 209 0.75 8.10 -7.18
C ALA A 209 -0.20 7.20 -8.00
N LEU A 210 -0.95 6.31 -7.36
CA LEU A 210 -1.97 5.49 -8.04
C LEU A 210 -3.13 6.33 -8.57
N HIS A 211 -3.65 7.27 -7.77
CA HIS A 211 -4.76 8.12 -8.20
C HIS A 211 -4.38 9.09 -9.32
N ASP A 212 -3.13 9.55 -9.33
CA ASP A 212 -2.60 10.46 -10.33
C ASP A 212 -2.13 9.74 -11.61
N GLY A 213 -2.27 8.41 -11.69
CA GLY A 213 -1.84 7.63 -12.85
C GLY A 213 -0.32 7.47 -12.97
N GLN A 214 0.45 7.82 -11.94
CA GLN A 214 1.90 7.68 -11.89
C GLN A 214 2.29 6.26 -11.45
N PHE A 215 1.78 5.26 -12.16
CA PHE A 215 1.86 3.85 -11.75
C PHE A 215 3.29 3.37 -11.52
N ARG A 216 4.23 3.69 -12.42
CA ARG A 216 5.66 3.33 -12.24
C ARG A 216 6.28 3.90 -10.95
N TRP A 217 5.78 5.03 -10.46
CA TRP A 217 6.29 5.69 -9.26
C TRP A 217 5.66 5.16 -7.97
N ALA A 218 4.61 4.34 -8.03
CA ALA A 218 3.89 3.87 -6.84
C ALA A 218 4.80 3.14 -5.83
N ASN A 219 5.76 2.34 -6.31
CA ASN A 219 6.69 1.61 -5.44
C ASN A 219 7.72 2.55 -4.83
N THR A 220 8.24 3.50 -5.62
CA THR A 220 9.15 4.54 -5.12
C THR A 220 8.46 5.43 -4.08
N ALA A 221 7.20 5.82 -4.31
CA ALA A 221 6.44 6.66 -3.40
C ALA A 221 6.26 6.02 -2.01
N THR A 222 6.30 4.69 -1.92
CA THR A 222 6.24 3.95 -0.65
C THR A 222 7.46 4.26 0.25
N LEU A 223 8.57 4.74 -0.33
CA LEU A 223 9.80 5.11 0.37
C LEU A 223 9.84 6.58 0.78
N LEU A 224 8.85 7.39 0.42
CA LEU A 224 8.87 8.82 0.73
C LEU A 224 8.90 9.04 2.24
N GLY A 225 9.83 9.87 2.72
CA GLY A 225 10.03 10.14 4.15
C GLY A 225 11.01 9.18 4.85
N THR A 226 11.51 8.15 4.16
CA THR A 226 12.61 7.31 4.68
C THR A 226 13.97 8.00 4.64
N GLY A 227 14.09 9.08 3.86
CA GLY A 227 15.35 9.74 3.55
C GLY A 227 16.13 9.11 2.40
N ILE A 228 15.60 8.08 1.72
CA ILE A 228 16.21 7.47 0.53
C ILE A 228 15.83 8.25 -0.74
N VAL A 229 14.60 8.76 -0.79
CA VAL A 229 14.07 9.53 -1.92
C VAL A 229 13.20 10.67 -1.41
N ASP A 230 13.29 11.81 -2.10
CA ASP A 230 12.47 13.00 -1.88
C ASP A 230 11.62 13.30 -3.11
N GLN A 231 10.50 14.01 -2.87
CA GLN A 231 9.63 14.53 -3.93
C GLN A 231 9.43 16.03 -3.73
N VAL A 232 9.72 16.83 -4.75
CA VAL A 232 9.52 18.29 -4.76
C VAL A 232 8.65 18.65 -5.95
N GLY A 233 7.38 18.98 -5.70
CA GLY A 233 6.39 19.09 -6.77
C GLY A 233 6.23 17.73 -7.45
N ASP A 234 6.33 17.73 -8.79
CA ASP A 234 6.21 16.49 -9.58
C ASP A 234 7.56 15.78 -9.80
N GLN A 235 8.65 16.31 -9.24
CA GLN A 235 10.00 15.77 -9.45
C GLN A 235 10.43 14.89 -8.27
N TRP A 236 10.88 13.68 -8.60
CA TRP A 236 11.52 12.76 -7.67
C TRP A 236 13.03 12.95 -7.69
N THR A 237 13.69 12.81 -6.54
CA THR A 237 15.15 12.91 -6.43
C THR A 237 15.65 11.89 -5.41
N TRP A 238 16.56 11.02 -5.85
CA TRP A 238 17.23 10.07 -4.98
C TRP A 238 18.25 10.80 -4.09
N ASN A 239 18.23 10.50 -2.80
CA ASN A 239 19.18 11.06 -1.87
C ASN A 239 20.47 10.23 -1.89
N GLU A 240 21.48 10.71 -2.62
CA GLU A 240 22.80 10.09 -2.72
C GLU A 240 23.43 9.76 -1.35
N THR A 241 23.12 10.52 -0.31
CA THR A 241 23.68 10.28 1.04
C THR A 241 23.13 9.02 1.74
N ALA A 242 22.07 8.42 1.19
CA ALA A 242 21.55 7.14 1.65
C ALA A 242 22.32 5.92 1.07
N PHE A 243 23.28 6.17 0.18
CA PHE A 243 24.03 5.14 -0.54
C PHE A 243 25.54 5.24 -0.26
N ASP A 244 26.26 4.14 -0.44
CA ASP A 244 27.72 4.08 -0.42
C ASP A 244 28.34 4.41 -1.79
N ASP A 245 29.68 4.43 -1.84
CA ASP A 245 30.44 4.76 -3.05
C ASP A 245 30.24 3.72 -4.18
N GLU A 246 29.74 2.53 -3.84
CA GLU A 246 29.37 1.46 -4.78
C GLU A 246 27.90 1.53 -5.22
N GLY A 247 27.13 2.52 -4.75
CA GLY A 247 25.72 2.73 -5.09
C GLY A 247 24.75 1.80 -4.36
N SER A 248 25.19 1.12 -3.31
CA SER A 248 24.35 0.30 -2.43
C SER A 248 23.80 1.12 -1.27
N LEU A 249 22.62 0.78 -0.77
CA LEU A 249 22.08 1.43 0.42
C LEU A 249 23.00 1.22 1.64
N LEU A 250 23.20 2.29 2.40
CA LEU A 250 23.89 2.21 3.69
C LEU A 250 23.10 1.33 4.67
N GLU A 251 23.80 0.60 5.53
CA GLU A 251 23.19 -0.35 6.48
C GLU A 251 22.10 0.30 7.37
N ASN A 252 22.29 1.56 7.75
CA ASN A 252 21.32 2.31 8.55
C ASN A 252 20.14 2.89 7.74
N ALA A 253 20.20 2.88 6.41
CA ALA A 253 19.09 3.22 5.52
C ALA A 253 18.22 1.99 5.19
N ILE A 254 18.71 0.78 5.45
CA ILE A 254 17.97 -0.46 5.17
C ILE A 254 16.90 -0.69 6.24
N THR A 255 15.65 -0.45 5.87
CA THR A 255 14.49 -0.64 6.75
C THR A 255 13.76 -1.96 6.49
N ILE A 256 14.43 -2.93 5.87
CA ILE A 256 13.78 -4.18 5.43
C ILE A 256 13.61 -5.16 6.60
N GLN A 257 12.38 -5.62 6.81
CA GLN A 257 11.94 -6.52 7.87
C GLN A 257 10.98 -7.61 7.36
N GLY A 258 10.58 -8.53 8.24
CA GLY A 258 9.41 -9.39 7.99
C GLY A 258 8.10 -8.61 8.13
N PRO A 259 7.01 -9.03 7.47
CA PRO A 259 5.73 -8.33 7.56
C PRO A 259 5.13 -8.38 8.97
N THR A 260 4.55 -7.25 9.37
CA THR A 260 3.80 -7.11 10.62
C THR A 260 2.30 -7.05 10.34
N SER A 261 1.48 -7.20 11.38
CA SER A 261 0.02 -7.02 11.22
C SER A 261 -0.32 -5.62 10.70
N SER A 262 0.43 -4.58 11.06
CA SER A 262 0.23 -3.21 10.56
C SER A 262 0.43 -3.09 9.04
N ASN A 263 1.35 -3.86 8.46
CA ASN A 263 1.51 -3.92 7.00
C ASN A 263 0.25 -4.49 6.32
N CYS A 264 -0.36 -5.52 6.92
CA CYS A 264 -1.62 -6.09 6.41
C CYS A 264 -2.80 -5.11 6.52
N ALA A 265 -2.82 -4.27 7.57
CA ALA A 265 -3.87 -3.27 7.80
C ALA A 265 -3.98 -2.25 6.67
N GLN A 266 -2.89 -1.98 5.96
CA GLN A 266 -2.85 -1.04 4.83
C GLN A 266 -3.94 -1.36 3.79
N CYS A 267 -4.24 -2.64 3.57
CA CYS A 267 -5.28 -3.09 2.65
C CYS A 267 -6.48 -3.73 3.36
N HIS A 268 -6.27 -4.46 4.46
CA HIS A 268 -7.33 -5.27 5.09
C HIS A 268 -8.08 -4.57 6.23
N GLY A 269 -7.83 -3.29 6.47
CA GLY A 269 -8.58 -2.50 7.44
C GLY A 269 -8.03 -2.63 8.86
N LEU A 270 -8.91 -2.82 9.84
CA LEU A 270 -8.51 -2.71 11.23
C LEU A 270 -7.71 -3.92 11.72
N VAL A 271 -6.53 -3.62 12.25
CA VAL A 271 -5.70 -4.55 13.00
C VAL A 271 -5.73 -4.16 14.47
N HIS A 272 -5.88 -5.14 15.35
CA HIS A 272 -5.88 -4.93 16.79
C HIS A 272 -4.92 -5.90 17.45
N VAL A 273 -3.78 -5.37 17.92
CA VAL A 273 -2.69 -6.17 18.50
C VAL A 273 -2.54 -5.99 20.02
N GLU A 274 -3.22 -5.02 20.62
CA GLU A 274 -3.08 -4.67 22.04
C GLU A 274 -4.07 -5.46 22.92
N SER A 275 -3.56 -6.33 23.79
CA SER A 275 -4.40 -7.16 24.68
C SER A 275 -5.07 -6.38 25.81
N GLU A 276 -4.47 -5.27 26.24
CA GLU A 276 -4.92 -4.52 27.41
C GLU A 276 -5.93 -3.42 27.07
N THR A 277 -6.10 -3.11 25.79
CA THR A 277 -7.07 -2.13 25.31
C THR A 277 -8.23 -2.86 24.63
N PRO A 278 -9.48 -2.70 25.09
CA PRO A 278 -10.61 -3.26 24.37
C PRO A 278 -10.70 -2.69 22.95
N LEU A 279 -10.98 -3.54 21.98
CA LEU A 279 -11.30 -3.11 20.63
C LEU A 279 -12.54 -2.20 20.64
N ALA A 280 -12.37 -0.96 20.20
CA ALA A 280 -13.45 0.00 20.02
C ALA A 280 -13.54 0.39 18.54
N LEU A 281 -14.62 0.00 17.87
CA LEU A 281 -14.93 0.46 16.52
C LEU A 281 -15.49 1.88 16.60
N SER A 282 -14.72 2.86 16.14
CA SER A 282 -15.13 4.27 16.11
C SER A 282 -15.58 4.65 14.70
N GLY A 283 -16.86 4.36 14.40
CA GLY A 283 -17.50 4.73 13.13
C GLY A 283 -17.26 3.76 11.98
N CYS A 284 -18.04 3.93 10.91
CA CYS A 284 -17.86 3.22 9.64
C CYS A 284 -17.11 4.16 8.69
N THR A 285 -15.77 4.07 8.64
CA THR A 285 -14.96 4.88 7.73
C THR A 285 -14.47 4.04 6.54
N PRO A 286 -14.55 4.52 5.28
CA PRO A 286 -14.21 3.72 4.08
C PRO A 286 -12.78 3.13 4.08
N GLU A 287 -11.88 3.66 4.90
CA GLU A 287 -10.51 3.18 5.08
C GLU A 287 -10.49 1.78 5.72
N GLN A 288 -11.47 1.44 6.55
CA GLN A 288 -11.65 0.13 7.18
C GLN A 288 -12.54 -0.82 6.34
N TRP A 289 -12.36 -0.79 5.02
CA TRP A 289 -13.21 -1.46 4.03
C TRP A 289 -13.57 -2.91 4.37
N SER A 290 -12.58 -3.77 4.59
CA SER A 290 -12.84 -5.19 4.87
C SER A 290 -13.51 -5.37 6.23
N THR A 291 -13.10 -4.61 7.25
CA THR A 291 -13.78 -4.62 8.56
C THR A 291 -15.25 -4.23 8.46
N ILE A 292 -15.60 -3.26 7.61
CA ILE A 292 -16.98 -2.80 7.45
C ILE A 292 -17.82 -3.77 6.62
N THR A 293 -17.25 -4.37 5.57
CA THR A 293 -17.98 -5.25 4.66
C THR A 293 -18.16 -6.67 5.17
N THR A 294 -17.17 -7.18 5.89
CA THR A 294 -17.14 -8.59 6.33
C THR A 294 -17.16 -8.74 7.84
N GLY A 295 -16.95 -7.67 8.60
CA GLY A 295 -16.73 -7.74 10.05
C GLY A 295 -15.35 -8.28 10.43
N GLN A 296 -14.45 -8.50 9.45
CA GLN A 296 -13.11 -9.03 9.72
C GLN A 296 -12.24 -8.02 10.46
N ILE A 297 -11.64 -8.48 11.57
CA ILE A 297 -10.60 -7.78 12.31
C ILE A 297 -9.40 -8.70 12.37
N VAL A 298 -8.24 -8.22 11.97
CA VAL A 298 -7.01 -9.01 12.02
C VAL A 298 -6.39 -8.86 13.41
N SER A 299 -6.31 -9.98 14.13
CA SER A 299 -5.63 -10.06 15.43
C SER A 299 -4.50 -11.09 15.35
N PRO A 300 -3.30 -10.78 15.87
CA PRO A 300 -2.20 -11.73 15.94
C PRO A 300 -2.38 -12.78 17.03
N GLN A 301 -3.47 -12.73 17.82
CA GLN A 301 -3.68 -13.65 18.92
C GLN A 301 -4.03 -15.05 18.42
N ARG A 302 -3.48 -16.06 19.09
CA ARG A 302 -3.95 -17.43 18.92
C ARG A 302 -5.42 -17.46 19.31
N ILE A 303 -6.24 -18.16 18.52
CA ILE A 303 -7.65 -18.39 18.83
C ILE A 303 -7.85 -18.91 20.27
N SER A 304 -6.90 -19.70 20.78
CA SER A 304 -6.89 -20.21 22.17
C SER A 304 -6.81 -19.12 23.25
N ASP A 305 -6.31 -17.95 22.90
CA ASP A 305 -6.01 -16.84 23.80
C ASP A 305 -7.01 -15.69 23.61
N SER A 306 -7.85 -15.77 22.57
CA SER A 306 -8.96 -14.85 22.38
C SER A 306 -10.01 -15.16 23.45
N GLY A 307 -10.35 -14.18 24.30
CA GLY A 307 -11.44 -14.31 25.29
C GLY A 307 -12.83 -14.46 24.65
N MET A 308 -12.90 -14.73 23.34
CA MET A 308 -14.09 -15.10 22.62
C MET A 308 -14.32 -16.60 22.78
N ASN A 309 -15.46 -16.97 23.34
CA ASN A 309 -15.88 -18.36 23.40
C ASN A 309 -16.38 -18.80 22.02
N ILE A 310 -15.45 -19.19 21.15
CA ILE A 310 -15.70 -19.87 19.86
C ILE A 310 -15.67 -21.38 20.03
#